data_AF-A0A7X5N0M7-F1
#
_entry.id   AF-A0A7X5N0M7-F1
#
_cell.length_a   1.000
_cell.length_b   1.000
_cell.length_c   1.000
_cell.angle_alpha   90.00
_cell.angle_beta   90.00
_cell.angle_gamma   90.00
#
_symmetry.space_group_name_H-M   'P 1'
#
loop_
_entity.id
_entity.type
_entity.pdbx_description
1 polymer ?
#
loop_
_entity_poly.entity_id
_entity_poly.type
_entity_poly.pdbx_seq_one_letter_code
_entity_poly.pdbx_strand_id
1 'polypeptide(L)'
;TASLTFLWVALAGLALGVATTFGLSRIQAWIWRHFGEEPGSAILVNLLTPFAAYLLAEAFHASGILAAVAAGVTMSYVEMAGNAPGNMRLQRSAVWDTVQFTFNGIIFVLLGEQLPGILDGAVRSVQEAGHLNPWWLAVYVATISASLMALRFVWVFLSLRWNIFKAQWRGEQHVSPPWRIVVAVSLAGVRGAITLAGVLTLPLMLEDGSPFPARQLAIFLAASVILVSLLVASVALPRLLRGLELPEEEDEQLKEDLAVKAASQAALEAVEKLRQRLVDGSKHAERYNAAANQVSQRYQRKLGAVDMAETDPEEAGAYEQALRQFRHAALVAERNELFKL
;
A
#
# COMPACT_ATOMS: atom_id res chain seq x y z
N THR A 1 -31.31 -17.68 0.47
CA THR A 1 -31.45 -16.22 0.56
C THR A 1 -30.26 -15.57 -0.11
N ALA A 2 -30.42 -14.44 -0.81
CA ALA A 2 -29.31 -13.76 -1.50
C ALA A 2 -28.12 -13.46 -0.58
N SER A 3 -28.37 -13.21 0.72
CA SER A 3 -27.34 -13.00 1.73
C SER A 3 -26.44 -14.23 1.96
N LEU A 4 -26.99 -15.45 1.99
CA LEU A 4 -26.22 -16.68 2.14
C LEU A 4 -25.36 -16.96 0.90
N THR A 5 -25.91 -16.73 -0.29
CA THR A 5 -25.17 -16.88 -1.55
C THR A 5 -24.03 -15.87 -1.61
N PHE A 6 -24.28 -14.61 -1.25
CA PHE A 6 -23.24 -13.59 -1.17
C PHE A 6 -22.13 -13.96 -0.18
N LEU A 7 -22.49 -14.42 1.02
CA LEU A 7 -21.53 -14.83 2.04
C LEU A 7 -20.67 -16.00 1.55
N TRP A 8 -21.28 -17.00 0.90
CA TRP A 8 -20.57 -18.13 0.32
C TRP A 8 -19.58 -17.68 -0.75
N VAL A 9 -20.04 -16.92 -1.75
CA VAL A 9 -19.24 -16.43 -2.86
C VAL A 9 -18.06 -15.58 -2.37
N ALA A 10 -18.28 -14.76 -1.33
CA ALA A 10 -17.23 -13.92 -0.73
C ALA A 10 -16.20 -14.73 0.08
N LEU A 11 -16.67 -15.59 1.00
CA LEU A 11 -15.78 -16.41 1.83
C LEU A 11 -15.01 -17.44 1.01
N ALA A 12 -15.67 -18.10 0.06
CA ALA A 12 -15.02 -19.05 -0.84
C ALA A 12 -13.98 -18.35 -1.71
N GLY A 13 -14.28 -17.15 -2.23
CA GLY A 13 -13.31 -16.35 -3.00
C GLY A 13 -12.08 -16.02 -2.18
N LEU A 14 -12.27 -15.53 -0.95
CA LEU A 14 -11.18 -15.19 -0.04
C LEU A 14 -10.33 -16.42 0.33
N ALA A 15 -10.98 -17.54 0.67
CA ALA A 15 -10.30 -18.79 1.00
C ALA A 15 -9.50 -19.33 -0.19
N LEU A 16 -10.06 -19.32 -1.39
CA LEU A 16 -9.39 -19.75 -2.61
C LEU A 16 -8.19 -18.86 -2.93
N GLY A 17 -8.31 -17.53 -2.81
CA GLY A 17 -7.19 -16.62 -3.02
C GLY A 17 -6.00 -16.88 -2.09
N VAL A 18 -6.28 -17.10 -0.79
CA VAL A 18 -5.27 -17.49 0.20
C VAL A 18 -4.65 -18.83 -0.16
N ALA A 19 -5.48 -19.84 -0.45
CA ALA A 19 -5.03 -21.19 -0.76
C ALA A 19 -4.16 -21.25 -2.02
N THR A 20 -4.56 -20.58 -3.10
CA THR A 20 -3.79 -20.49 -4.34
C THR A 20 -2.43 -19.86 -4.10
N THR A 21 -2.37 -18.78 -3.32
CA THR A 21 -1.11 -18.08 -3.02
C THR A 21 -0.17 -18.93 -2.19
N PHE A 22 -0.69 -19.61 -1.15
CA PHE A 22 0.11 -20.55 -0.34
C PHE A 22 0.59 -21.75 -1.15
N GLY A 23 -0.24 -22.25 -2.07
CA GLY A 23 0.12 -23.33 -2.99
C GLY A 23 1.27 -22.92 -3.91
N LEU A 24 1.13 -21.79 -4.61
CA LEU A 24 2.14 -21.28 -5.53
C LEU A 24 3.45 -20.93 -4.81
N SER A 25 3.39 -20.32 -3.63
CA SER A 25 4.60 -19.99 -2.86
C SER A 25 5.35 -21.23 -2.38
N ARG A 26 4.64 -22.29 -1.96
CA ARG A 26 5.26 -23.59 -1.65
C ARG A 26 5.91 -24.23 -2.87
N ILE A 27 5.23 -24.20 -4.01
CA ILE A 27 5.76 -24.75 -5.27
C ILE A 27 7.03 -23.99 -5.67
N GLN A 28 7.01 -22.66 -5.63
CA GLN A 28 8.20 -21.83 -5.89
C GLN A 28 9.35 -22.18 -4.96
N ALA A 29 9.12 -22.23 -3.65
CA ALA A 29 10.15 -22.57 -2.67
C ALA A 29 10.74 -23.98 -2.91
N TRP A 30 9.91 -24.92 -3.37
CA TRP A 30 10.37 -26.25 -3.74
C TRP A 30 11.23 -26.24 -5.02
N ILE A 31 10.81 -25.49 -6.05
CA ILE A 31 11.54 -25.34 -7.31
C ILE A 31 12.90 -24.68 -7.08
N TRP A 32 12.94 -23.56 -6.33
CA TRP A 32 14.19 -22.82 -6.09
C TRP A 32 15.22 -23.64 -5.32
N ARG A 33 14.77 -24.51 -4.41
CA ARG A 33 15.66 -25.47 -3.72
C ARG A 33 16.30 -26.48 -4.66
N HIS A 34 15.67 -26.81 -5.78
CA HIS A 34 16.16 -27.84 -6.72
C HIS A 34 16.87 -27.25 -7.94
N PHE A 35 16.45 -26.08 -8.44
CA PHE A 35 16.87 -25.53 -9.72
C PHE A 35 17.58 -24.16 -9.64
N GLY A 36 17.66 -23.55 -8.44
CA GLY A 36 18.29 -22.24 -8.23
C GLY A 36 17.34 -21.04 -8.39
N GLU A 37 17.76 -19.88 -7.89
CA GLU A 37 16.99 -18.62 -7.91
C GLU A 37 17.30 -17.80 -9.17
N GLU A 38 16.38 -17.78 -10.14
CA GLU A 38 16.38 -16.79 -11.22
C GLU A 38 15.41 -15.63 -10.88
N PRO A 39 15.90 -14.39 -10.68
CA PRO A 39 15.07 -13.26 -10.22
C PRO A 39 13.89 -12.94 -11.13
N GLY A 40 14.03 -13.10 -12.45
CA GLY A 40 12.98 -12.79 -13.43
C GLY A 40 11.77 -13.72 -13.33
N SER A 41 11.99 -15.02 -13.10
CA SER A 41 10.92 -16.02 -12.97
C SER A 41 9.99 -15.73 -11.78
N ALA A 42 10.57 -15.29 -10.66
CA ALA A 42 9.85 -15.01 -9.44
C ALA A 42 8.89 -13.82 -9.58
N ILE A 43 9.29 -12.79 -10.32
CA ILE A 43 8.47 -11.60 -10.59
C ILE A 43 7.28 -11.97 -11.47
N LEU A 44 7.50 -12.76 -12.53
CA LEU A 44 6.41 -13.17 -13.43
C LEU A 44 5.36 -14.01 -12.71
N VAL A 45 5.79 -14.98 -11.89
CA VAL A 45 4.83 -15.78 -11.13
C VAL A 45 4.08 -14.93 -10.11
N ASN A 46 4.76 -13.98 -9.45
CA ASN A 46 4.08 -13.02 -8.56
C ASN A 46 3.01 -12.23 -9.33
N LEU A 47 3.33 -11.72 -10.53
CA LEU A 47 2.39 -10.99 -11.38
C LEU A 47 1.21 -11.85 -11.85
N LEU A 48 1.44 -13.14 -12.12
CA LEU A 48 0.42 -14.09 -12.58
C LEU A 48 -0.45 -14.66 -11.46
N THR A 49 0.01 -14.65 -10.21
CA THR A 49 -0.69 -15.32 -9.11
C THR A 49 -2.09 -14.73 -8.83
N PRO A 50 -2.33 -13.39 -8.85
CA PRO A 50 -3.68 -12.84 -8.69
C PRO A 50 -4.64 -13.29 -9.79
N PHE A 51 -4.16 -13.42 -11.03
CA PHE A 51 -4.96 -13.93 -12.15
C PHE A 51 -5.28 -15.42 -12.00
N ALA A 52 -4.32 -16.22 -11.53
CA ALA A 52 -4.56 -17.63 -11.23
C ALA A 52 -5.61 -17.80 -10.12
N ALA A 53 -5.52 -17.00 -9.06
CA ALA A 53 -6.52 -16.99 -7.99
C ALA A 53 -7.91 -16.58 -8.49
N TYR A 54 -7.97 -15.55 -9.34
CA TYR A 54 -9.21 -15.10 -9.98
C TYR A 54 -9.89 -16.22 -10.77
N LEU A 55 -9.16 -16.85 -11.70
CA LEU A 55 -9.71 -17.88 -12.58
C LEU A 55 -10.14 -19.14 -11.81
N LEU A 56 -9.36 -19.54 -10.79
CA LEU A 56 -9.74 -20.65 -9.92
C LEU A 56 -11.03 -20.33 -9.15
N ALA A 57 -11.16 -19.14 -8.59
CA ALA A 57 -12.38 -18.75 -7.87
C ALA A 57 -13.61 -18.74 -8.80
N GLU A 58 -13.50 -18.22 -10.02
CA GLU A 58 -14.60 -18.27 -10.98
C GLU A 58 -15.00 -19.70 -11.36
N ALA A 59 -14.03 -20.61 -11.49
CA ALA A 59 -14.31 -22.03 -11.77
C ALA A 59 -15.12 -22.70 -10.64
N PHE A 60 -15.00 -22.21 -9.40
CA PHE A 60 -15.80 -22.65 -8.25
C PHE A 60 -17.05 -21.78 -7.99
N HIS A 61 -17.43 -20.91 -8.93
CA HIS A 61 -18.52 -19.94 -8.79
C HIS A 61 -18.37 -19.03 -7.54
N ALA A 62 -17.14 -18.73 -7.15
CA ALA A 62 -16.79 -17.81 -6.08
C ALA A 62 -16.38 -16.44 -6.63
N SER A 63 -16.17 -15.45 -5.75
CA SER A 63 -15.78 -14.10 -6.19
C SER A 63 -14.31 -14.07 -6.64
N GLY A 64 -14.09 -14.01 -7.96
CA GLY A 64 -12.75 -13.86 -8.55
C GLY A 64 -12.02 -12.60 -8.08
N ILE A 65 -12.72 -11.47 -7.97
CA ILE A 65 -12.14 -10.20 -7.51
C ILE A 65 -11.65 -10.32 -6.06
N LEU A 66 -12.45 -10.90 -5.17
CA LEU A 66 -12.04 -11.10 -3.76
C LEU A 66 -10.91 -12.11 -3.65
N ALA A 67 -10.87 -13.14 -4.51
CA ALA A 67 -9.77 -14.09 -4.56
C ALA A 67 -8.45 -13.43 -4.99
N ALA A 68 -8.48 -12.57 -6.01
CA ALA A 68 -7.31 -11.80 -6.45
C ALA A 68 -6.81 -10.83 -5.36
N VAL A 69 -7.72 -10.14 -4.66
CA VAL A 69 -7.38 -9.27 -3.53
C VAL A 69 -6.78 -10.06 -2.38
N ALA A 70 -7.41 -11.18 -2.00
CA ALA A 70 -6.92 -12.07 -0.96
C ALA A 70 -5.53 -12.63 -1.31
N ALA A 71 -5.31 -12.96 -2.58
CA ALA A 71 -4.02 -13.39 -3.08
C ALA A 71 -2.96 -12.30 -2.93
N GLY A 72 -3.23 -11.06 -3.37
CA GLY A 72 -2.31 -9.93 -3.24
C GLY A 72 -1.94 -9.62 -1.79
N VAL A 73 -2.94 -9.64 -0.88
CA VAL A 73 -2.71 -9.47 0.56
C VAL A 73 -1.86 -10.61 1.12
N THR A 74 -2.17 -11.86 0.76
CA THR A 74 -1.42 -13.04 1.22
C THR A 74 0.01 -13.03 0.72
N MET A 75 0.26 -12.58 -0.51
CA MET A 75 1.62 -12.42 -1.06
C MET A 75 2.44 -11.47 -0.19
N SER A 76 1.88 -10.32 0.18
CA SER A 76 2.57 -9.36 1.05
C SER A 76 3.00 -10.00 2.38
N TYR A 77 2.13 -10.80 3.02
CA TYR A 77 2.48 -11.52 4.25
C TYR A 77 3.55 -12.59 4.05
N VAL A 78 3.43 -13.42 3.01
CA VAL A 78 4.40 -14.48 2.71
C VAL A 78 5.79 -13.88 2.41
N GLU A 79 5.83 -12.73 1.76
CA GLU A 79 7.07 -12.00 1.47
C GLU A 79 7.71 -11.41 2.73
N MET A 80 6.92 -10.82 3.63
CA MET A 80 7.40 -10.30 4.91
C MET A 80 7.95 -11.40 5.82
N ALA A 81 7.42 -12.63 5.70
CA ALA A 81 7.90 -13.80 6.43
C ALA A 81 9.13 -14.47 5.78
N GLY A 82 9.53 -14.08 4.58
CA GLY A 82 10.62 -14.70 3.81
C GLY A 82 11.90 -13.85 3.75
N ASN A 83 13.06 -14.53 3.63
CA ASN A 83 14.37 -13.89 3.45
C ASN A 83 14.59 -13.38 2.00
N ALA A 84 13.59 -12.78 1.36
CA ALA A 84 13.73 -12.28 0.00
C ALA A 84 14.78 -11.15 -0.03
N PRO A 85 15.82 -11.23 -0.87
CA PRO A 85 16.87 -10.23 -0.90
C PRO A 85 16.31 -8.86 -1.29
N GLY A 86 16.82 -7.78 -0.68
CA GLY A 86 16.23 -6.43 -0.80
C GLY A 86 16.14 -5.89 -2.24
N ASN A 87 17.02 -6.35 -3.12
CA ASN A 87 16.99 -6.04 -4.56
C ASN A 87 15.73 -6.60 -5.27
N MET A 88 15.27 -7.80 -4.90
CA MET A 88 14.09 -8.44 -5.47
C MET A 88 12.80 -7.71 -5.04
N ARG A 89 12.74 -7.23 -3.80
CA ARG A 89 11.61 -6.43 -3.29
C ARG A 89 11.46 -5.11 -4.06
N LEU A 90 12.59 -4.42 -4.28
CA LEU A 90 12.60 -3.16 -5.03
C LEU A 90 12.16 -3.36 -6.48
N GLN A 91 12.69 -4.38 -7.16
CA GLN A 91 12.33 -4.66 -8.55
C GLN A 91 10.85 -5.05 -8.69
N ARG A 92 10.31 -5.86 -7.77
CA ARG A 92 8.87 -6.20 -7.75
C ARG A 92 7.98 -4.98 -7.55
N SER A 93 8.30 -4.13 -6.57
CA SER A 93 7.54 -2.89 -6.33
C SER A 93 7.51 -2.03 -7.58
N ALA A 94 8.67 -1.81 -8.21
CA ALA A 94 8.76 -1.01 -9.42
C ALA A 94 7.91 -1.58 -10.58
N VAL A 95 7.91 -2.91 -10.75
CA VAL A 95 7.06 -3.58 -11.75
C VAL A 95 5.57 -3.36 -11.43
N TRP A 96 5.17 -3.53 -10.18
CA TRP A 96 3.77 -3.38 -9.78
C TRP A 96 3.28 -1.93 -9.88
N ASP A 97 4.13 -0.98 -9.48
CA ASP A 97 3.87 0.45 -9.65
C ASP A 97 3.69 0.81 -11.13
N THR A 98 4.54 0.25 -12.01
CA THR A 98 4.45 0.46 -13.46
C THR A 98 3.15 -0.13 -14.04
N VAL A 99 2.79 -1.35 -13.65
CA VAL A 99 1.56 -2.02 -14.09
C VAL A 99 0.32 -1.25 -13.60
N GLN A 100 0.28 -0.88 -12.32
CA GLN A 100 -0.81 -0.11 -11.75
C GLN A 100 -0.94 1.27 -12.41
N PHE A 101 0.17 1.96 -12.65
CA PHE A 101 0.18 3.24 -13.36
C PHE A 101 -0.37 3.09 -14.78
N THR A 102 0.08 2.07 -15.50
CA THR A 102 -0.35 1.79 -16.88
C THR A 102 -1.84 1.48 -16.95
N PHE A 103 -2.34 0.57 -16.10
CA PHE A 103 -3.77 0.21 -16.10
C PHE A 103 -4.67 1.37 -15.67
N ASN A 104 -4.27 2.14 -14.65
CA ASN A 104 -5.01 3.35 -14.30
C ASN A 104 -5.02 4.34 -15.46
N GLY A 105 -3.88 4.55 -16.12
CA GLY A 105 -3.77 5.41 -17.31
C GLY A 105 -4.69 4.97 -18.44
N ILE A 106 -4.70 3.68 -18.78
CA ILE A 106 -5.58 3.12 -19.81
C ILE A 106 -7.06 3.35 -19.45
N ILE A 107 -7.45 3.05 -18.21
CA ILE A 107 -8.84 3.24 -17.74
C ILE A 107 -9.28 4.71 -17.86
N PHE A 108 -8.41 5.66 -17.49
CA PHE A 108 -8.73 7.09 -17.62
C PHE A 108 -8.74 7.57 -19.07
N VAL A 109 -7.87 7.05 -19.94
CA VAL A 109 -7.89 7.36 -21.38
C VAL A 109 -9.18 6.84 -22.01
N LEU A 110 -9.57 5.60 -21.72
CA LEU A 110 -10.83 5.02 -22.18
C LEU A 110 -12.04 5.80 -21.66
N LEU A 111 -12.02 6.23 -20.39
CA LEU A 111 -13.06 7.09 -19.85
C LEU A 111 -13.17 8.42 -20.61
N GLY A 112 -12.02 9.06 -20.87
CA GLY A 112 -11.95 10.33 -21.59
C GLY A 112 -12.47 10.21 -23.02
N GLU A 113 -12.17 9.10 -23.69
CA GLU A 113 -12.63 8.78 -25.04
C GLU A 113 -14.14 8.48 -25.07
N GLN A 114 -14.68 7.75 -24.10
CA GLN A 114 -16.11 7.43 -24.03
C GLN A 114 -16.98 8.60 -23.54
N LEU A 115 -16.39 9.63 -22.94
CA LEU A 115 -17.10 10.73 -22.26
C LEU A 115 -18.14 11.43 -23.17
N PRO A 116 -17.85 11.79 -24.44
CA PRO A 116 -18.83 12.43 -25.31
C PRO A 116 -20.03 11.52 -25.61
N GLY A 117 -19.80 10.23 -25.90
CA GLY A 117 -20.89 9.29 -26.18
C GLY A 117 -21.76 8.99 -24.96
N ILE A 118 -21.15 8.96 -23.76
CA ILE A 118 -21.85 8.79 -22.49
C ILE A 118 -22.72 10.03 -22.17
N LEU A 119 -22.21 11.23 -22.45
CA LEU A 119 -22.95 12.49 -22.31
C LEU A 119 -24.22 12.50 -23.17
N ASP A 120 -24.09 12.16 -24.46
CA ASP A 120 -25.22 12.13 -25.38
C ASP A 120 -26.30 11.11 -24.93
N GLY A 121 -25.87 9.95 -24.45
CA GLY A 121 -26.76 8.94 -23.88
C GLY A 121 -27.47 9.41 -22.62
N ALA A 122 -26.76 10.10 -21.71
CA ALA A 122 -27.31 10.60 -20.46
C ALA A 122 -28.35 11.72 -20.68
N VAL A 123 -28.10 12.63 -21.62
CA VAL A 123 -29.04 13.71 -21.97
C VAL A 123 -30.36 13.12 -22.47
N ARG A 124 -30.31 12.08 -23.31
CA ARG A 124 -31.52 11.39 -23.80
C ARG A 124 -32.32 10.75 -22.66
N SER A 125 -31.65 10.04 -21.74
CA SER A 125 -32.32 9.42 -20.60
C SER A 125 -32.98 10.44 -19.65
N VAL A 126 -32.39 11.63 -19.49
CA VAL A 126 -32.99 12.71 -18.68
C VAL A 126 -34.19 13.36 -19.38
N GLN A 127 -34.14 13.48 -20.71
CA GLN A 127 -35.27 13.94 -21.52
C GLN A 127 -36.46 12.95 -21.45
N GLU A 128 -36.18 11.65 -21.51
CA GLU A 128 -37.19 10.59 -21.35
C GLU A 128 -37.84 10.59 -19.96
N ALA A 129 -37.09 10.99 -18.92
CA ALA A 129 -37.61 11.16 -17.55
C ALA A 129 -38.44 12.45 -17.35
N GLY A 130 -38.70 13.23 -18.41
CA GLY A 130 -39.54 14.43 -18.37
C GLY A 130 -38.84 15.72 -17.96
N HIS A 131 -37.51 15.70 -17.79
CA HIS A 131 -36.72 16.89 -17.47
C HIS A 131 -36.16 17.51 -18.75
N LEU A 132 -36.88 18.49 -19.31
CA LEU A 132 -36.54 19.15 -20.58
C LEU A 132 -35.25 20.02 -20.54
N ASN A 133 -34.72 20.33 -19.35
CA ASN A 133 -33.56 21.22 -19.20
C ASN A 133 -32.28 20.43 -18.87
N PRO A 134 -31.24 20.46 -19.72
CA PRO A 134 -29.94 19.79 -19.50
C PRO A 134 -29.24 20.17 -18.19
N TRP A 135 -29.58 21.32 -17.59
CA TRP A 135 -29.00 21.78 -16.33
C TRP A 135 -29.26 20.84 -15.14
N TRP A 136 -30.33 20.04 -15.18
CA TRP A 136 -30.63 19.05 -14.14
C TRP A 136 -29.52 17.99 -14.00
N LEU A 137 -28.82 17.68 -15.10
CA LEU A 137 -27.71 16.75 -15.08
C LEU A 137 -26.57 17.27 -14.19
N ALA A 138 -26.26 18.57 -14.25
CA ALA A 138 -25.27 19.20 -13.39
C ALA A 138 -25.70 19.17 -11.91
N VAL A 139 -27.00 19.36 -11.63
CA VAL A 139 -27.56 19.25 -10.27
C VAL A 139 -27.42 17.84 -9.73
N TYR A 140 -27.71 16.81 -10.53
CA TYR A 140 -27.52 15.41 -10.12
C TYR A 140 -26.05 15.12 -9.80
N VAL A 141 -25.13 15.53 -10.68
CA VAL A 141 -23.68 15.35 -10.46
C VAL A 141 -23.23 16.06 -9.18
N ALA A 142 -23.63 17.32 -8.97
CA ALA A 142 -23.26 18.08 -7.79
C ALA A 142 -23.82 17.46 -6.51
N THR A 143 -25.09 17.05 -6.52
CA THR A 143 -25.78 16.47 -5.36
C THR A 143 -25.18 15.12 -4.99
N ILE A 144 -24.95 14.23 -5.97
CA ILE A 144 -24.35 12.92 -5.74
C ILE A 144 -22.90 13.07 -5.26
N SER A 145 -22.12 13.95 -5.89
CA SER A 145 -20.73 14.22 -5.48
C SER A 145 -20.66 14.74 -4.04
N ALA A 146 -21.51 15.71 -3.69
CA ALA A 146 -21.59 16.25 -2.34
C ALA A 146 -22.05 15.19 -1.32
N SER A 147 -23.05 14.38 -1.67
CA SER A 147 -23.56 13.30 -0.81
C SER A 147 -22.50 12.24 -0.54
N LEU A 148 -21.77 11.80 -1.57
CA LEU A 148 -20.68 10.83 -1.42
C LEU A 148 -19.50 11.40 -0.64
N MET A 149 -19.17 12.68 -0.83
CA MET A 149 -18.15 13.37 -0.05
C MET A 149 -18.54 13.46 1.42
N ALA A 150 -19.79 13.83 1.70
CA ALA A 150 -20.33 13.89 3.06
C ALA A 150 -20.35 12.51 3.72
N LEU A 151 -20.82 11.48 3.02
CA LEU A 151 -20.81 10.10 3.50
C LEU A 151 -19.39 9.63 3.84
N ARG A 152 -18.43 9.94 2.95
CA ARG A 152 -17.01 9.62 3.19
C ARG A 152 -16.49 10.35 4.43
N PHE A 153 -16.76 11.64 4.56
CA PHE A 153 -16.35 12.44 5.71
C PHE A 153 -16.94 11.89 7.03
N VAL A 154 -18.23 11.57 7.03
CA VAL A 154 -18.92 10.95 8.17
C VAL A 154 -18.28 9.61 8.52
N TRP A 155 -17.97 8.77 7.52
CA TRP A 155 -17.34 7.48 7.74
C TRP A 155 -15.93 7.60 8.35
N VAL A 156 -15.10 8.50 7.81
CA VAL A 156 -13.76 8.76 8.36
C VAL A 156 -13.84 9.31 9.78
N PHE A 157 -14.75 10.26 10.01
CA PHE A 157 -14.98 10.82 11.35
C PHE A 157 -15.44 9.76 12.35
N LEU A 158 -16.38 8.89 11.95
CA LEU A 158 -16.88 7.81 12.78
C LEU A 158 -15.80 6.76 13.06
N SER A 159 -15.01 6.39 12.06
CA SER A 159 -13.87 5.48 12.19
C SER A 159 -12.85 6.01 13.19
N LEU A 160 -12.51 7.31 13.12
CA LEU A 160 -11.60 7.93 14.07
C LEU A 160 -12.17 7.95 15.49
N ARG A 161 -13.44 8.35 15.64
CA ARG A 161 -14.14 8.32 16.94
C ARG A 161 -14.17 6.92 17.55
N TRP A 162 -14.42 5.91 16.73
CA TRP A 162 -14.40 4.52 17.15
C TRP A 162 -13.00 4.07 17.60
N ASN A 163 -11.96 4.47 16.85
CA ASN A 163 -10.59 4.12 17.19
C ASN A 163 -10.14 4.78 18.51
N ILE A 164 -10.45 6.05 18.71
CA ILE A 164 -10.17 6.77 19.97
C ILE A 164 -10.91 6.12 21.14
N PHE A 165 -12.20 5.79 20.97
CA PHE A 165 -12.97 5.11 22.02
C PHE A 165 -12.36 3.76 22.41
N LYS A 166 -11.92 2.98 21.42
CA LYS A 166 -11.25 1.69 21.64
C LYS A 166 -9.86 1.86 22.31
N ALA A 167 -9.11 2.89 21.95
CA ALA A 167 -7.82 3.22 22.55
C ALA A 167 -7.99 3.63 24.02
N GLN A 168 -9.00 4.45 24.32
CA GLN A 168 -9.36 4.82 25.70
C GLN A 168 -9.73 3.59 26.55
N TRP A 169 -10.45 2.63 25.98
CA TRP A 169 -10.72 1.35 26.63
C TRP A 169 -9.48 0.48 26.88
N ARG A 170 -8.42 0.66 26.08
CA ARG A 170 -7.14 -0.05 26.22
C ARG A 170 -6.12 0.70 27.08
N GLY A 171 -6.44 1.91 27.53
CA GLY A 171 -5.52 2.76 28.30
C GLY A 171 -4.39 3.38 27.47
N GLU A 172 -4.52 3.38 26.14
CA GLU A 172 -3.53 3.98 25.23
C GLU A 172 -3.80 5.50 25.11
N GLN A 173 -2.75 6.33 25.27
CA GLN A 173 -2.85 7.77 25.06
C GLN A 173 -2.84 8.08 23.57
N HIS A 174 -4.02 8.16 22.96
CA HIS A 174 -4.12 8.54 21.55
C HIS A 174 -4.29 10.05 21.41
N VAL A 175 -3.29 10.72 20.83
CA VAL A 175 -3.42 12.12 20.41
C VAL A 175 -4.43 12.18 19.27
N SER A 176 -5.51 12.95 19.46
CA SER A 176 -6.50 13.12 18.40
C SER A 176 -5.87 13.87 17.23
N PRO A 177 -5.87 13.31 16.00
CA PRO A 177 -5.28 13.98 14.87
C PRO A 177 -6.01 15.30 14.61
N PRO A 178 -5.29 16.38 14.25
CA PRO A 178 -5.91 17.64 13.91
C PRO A 178 -6.99 17.45 12.84
N TRP A 179 -8.10 18.18 12.94
CA TRP A 179 -9.25 18.07 12.02
C TRP A 179 -8.86 18.23 10.54
N ARG A 180 -7.77 18.96 10.26
CA ARG A 180 -7.16 19.10 8.93
C ARG A 180 -6.70 17.75 8.36
N ILE A 181 -6.14 16.85 9.18
CA ILE A 181 -5.79 15.48 8.77
C ILE A 181 -7.05 14.69 8.46
N VAL A 182 -8.10 14.80 9.27
CA VAL A 182 -9.38 14.11 9.02
C VAL A 182 -9.98 14.52 7.67
N VAL A 183 -9.97 15.82 7.37
CA VAL A 183 -10.41 16.35 6.06
C VAL A 183 -9.47 15.91 4.94
N ALA A 184 -8.14 15.91 5.17
CA ALA A 184 -7.16 15.48 4.18
C ALA A 184 -7.31 13.99 3.83
N VAL A 185 -7.48 13.12 4.83
CA VAL A 185 -7.71 11.68 4.65
C VAL A 185 -9.03 11.44 3.89
N SER A 186 -10.08 12.20 4.22
CA SER A 186 -11.35 12.14 3.51
C SER A 186 -11.22 12.54 2.02
N LEU A 187 -10.36 13.52 1.71
CA LEU A 187 -10.09 13.98 0.35
C LEU A 187 -9.07 13.12 -0.41
N ALA A 188 -8.15 12.44 0.29
CA ALA A 188 -7.03 11.68 -0.31
C ALA A 188 -7.46 10.36 -0.96
N GLY A 189 -8.70 9.92 -0.80
CA GLY A 189 -9.26 8.67 -1.35
C GLY A 189 -9.57 8.70 -2.86
N VAL A 190 -8.67 9.26 -3.67
CA VAL A 190 -8.90 9.55 -5.08
C VAL A 190 -8.41 8.40 -5.97
N ARG A 191 -9.16 7.30 -6.02
CA ARG A 191 -8.92 6.20 -6.97
C ARG A 191 -10.23 5.80 -7.61
N GLY A 192 -10.54 6.42 -8.75
CA GLY A 192 -11.81 6.24 -9.48
C GLY A 192 -11.88 4.97 -10.34
N ALA A 193 -10.75 4.27 -10.54
CA ALA A 193 -10.68 3.10 -11.42
C ALA A 193 -11.60 1.96 -10.97
N ILE A 194 -11.70 1.70 -9.67
CA ILE A 194 -12.57 0.63 -9.12
C ILE A 194 -14.04 0.97 -9.37
N THR A 195 -14.45 2.21 -9.11
CA THR A 195 -15.82 2.68 -9.37
C THR A 195 -16.16 2.57 -10.86
N LEU A 196 -15.24 2.96 -11.73
CA LEU A 196 -15.45 2.89 -13.17
C LEU A 196 -15.56 1.44 -13.65
N ALA A 197 -14.65 0.56 -13.20
CA ALA A 197 -14.72 -0.86 -13.52
C ALA A 197 -16.08 -1.46 -13.12
N GLY A 198 -16.55 -1.21 -11.89
CA GLY A 198 -17.83 -1.72 -11.41
C GLY A 198 -19.04 -1.17 -12.19
N VAL A 199 -18.99 0.08 -12.65
CA VAL A 199 -20.07 0.66 -13.45
C VAL A 199 -20.05 0.17 -14.89
N LEU A 200 -18.87 -0.11 -15.45
CA LEU A 200 -18.74 -0.71 -16.78
C LEU A 200 -19.17 -2.19 -16.82
N THR A 201 -19.13 -2.91 -15.69
CA THR A 201 -19.67 -4.28 -15.59
C THR A 201 -21.20 -4.37 -15.66
N LEU A 202 -21.92 -3.23 -15.65
CA LEU A 202 -23.37 -3.25 -15.86
C LEU A 202 -23.68 -3.88 -17.23
N PRO A 203 -24.56 -4.90 -17.26
CA PRO A 203 -24.85 -5.64 -18.48
C PRO A 203 -25.49 -4.74 -19.53
N LEU A 204 -25.28 -5.06 -20.80
CA LEU A 204 -25.87 -4.30 -21.91
C LEU A 204 -27.38 -4.57 -22.05
N MET A 205 -27.81 -5.77 -21.68
CA MET A 205 -29.20 -6.24 -21.79
C MET A 205 -29.62 -6.94 -20.50
N LEU A 206 -30.90 -6.88 -20.17
CA LEU A 206 -31.53 -7.73 -19.16
C LEU A 206 -31.65 -9.18 -19.65
N GLU A 207 -32.01 -10.09 -18.76
CA GLU A 207 -32.22 -11.52 -19.07
C GLU A 207 -33.33 -11.73 -20.13
N ASP A 208 -34.28 -10.80 -20.18
CA ASP A 208 -35.38 -10.69 -21.14
C ASP A 208 -34.97 -10.05 -22.49
N GLY A 209 -33.69 -9.71 -22.68
CA GLY A 209 -33.14 -9.15 -23.93
C GLY A 209 -33.40 -7.66 -24.15
N SER A 210 -34.12 -7.01 -23.23
CA SER A 210 -34.34 -5.57 -23.23
C SER A 210 -33.05 -4.81 -22.85
N PRO A 211 -32.78 -3.60 -23.39
CA PRO A 211 -31.57 -2.85 -23.04
C PRO A 211 -31.60 -2.41 -21.57
N PHE A 212 -30.45 -2.43 -20.89
CA PHE A 212 -30.39 -2.06 -19.48
C PHE A 212 -30.82 -0.60 -19.25
N PRO A 213 -31.83 -0.34 -18.41
CA PRO A 213 -32.40 0.99 -18.26
C PRO A 213 -31.37 1.95 -17.65
N ALA A 214 -31.25 3.13 -18.24
CA ALA A 214 -30.40 4.22 -17.74
C ALA A 214 -28.91 3.86 -17.50
N ARG A 215 -28.38 2.83 -18.18
CA ARG A 215 -26.95 2.43 -18.07
C ARG A 215 -26.01 3.60 -18.36
N GLN A 216 -26.27 4.32 -19.45
CA GLN A 216 -25.43 5.46 -19.86
C GLN A 216 -25.48 6.60 -18.84
N LEU A 217 -26.64 6.84 -18.22
CA LEU A 217 -26.78 7.81 -17.13
C LEU A 217 -25.96 7.39 -15.90
N ALA A 218 -25.97 6.11 -15.52
CA ALA A 218 -25.17 5.60 -14.40
C ALA A 218 -23.66 5.75 -14.66
N ILE A 219 -23.21 5.41 -15.88
CA ILE A 219 -21.81 5.60 -16.30
C ILE A 219 -21.45 7.08 -16.29
N PHE A 220 -22.32 7.94 -16.81
CA PHE A 220 -22.11 9.39 -16.82
C PHE A 220 -21.95 9.96 -15.42
N LEU A 221 -22.85 9.60 -14.50
CA LEU A 221 -22.80 10.08 -13.12
C LEU A 221 -21.55 9.59 -12.41
N ALA A 222 -21.19 8.31 -12.57
CA ALA A 222 -19.97 7.76 -12.00
C ALA A 222 -18.71 8.47 -12.54
N ALA A 223 -18.61 8.65 -13.86
CA ALA A 223 -17.53 9.37 -14.51
C ALA A 223 -17.42 10.81 -14.00
N SER A 224 -18.54 11.51 -13.94
CA SER A 224 -18.60 12.91 -13.49
C SER A 224 -18.20 13.06 -12.02
N VAL A 225 -18.69 12.17 -11.14
CA VAL A 225 -18.29 12.12 -9.72
C VAL A 225 -16.79 11.87 -9.60
N ILE A 226 -16.22 10.95 -10.38
CA ILE A 226 -14.79 10.67 -10.39
C ILE A 226 -14.01 11.93 -10.78
N LEU A 227 -14.39 12.61 -11.87
CA LEU A 227 -13.74 13.84 -12.34
C LEU A 227 -13.83 14.97 -11.32
N VAL A 228 -15.02 15.23 -10.78
CA VAL A 228 -15.23 16.25 -9.73
C VAL A 228 -14.38 15.94 -8.51
N SER A 229 -14.35 14.68 -8.06
CA SER A 229 -13.54 14.28 -6.91
C SER A 229 -12.04 14.46 -7.14
N LEU A 230 -11.54 14.13 -8.34
CA LEU A 230 -10.14 14.32 -8.75
C LEU A 230 -9.75 15.79 -8.77
N LEU A 231 -10.60 16.64 -9.36
CA LEU A 231 -10.37 18.08 -9.43
C LEU A 231 -10.37 18.71 -8.03
N VAL A 232 -11.37 18.39 -7.21
CA VAL A 232 -11.46 18.88 -5.83
C VAL A 232 -10.24 18.46 -5.03
N ALA A 233 -9.85 17.18 -5.08
CA ALA A 233 -8.70 16.70 -4.33
C ALA A 233 -7.36 17.27 -4.82
N SER A 234 -7.15 17.39 -6.13
CA SER A 234 -5.94 17.98 -6.72
C SER A 234 -5.72 19.43 -6.27
N VAL A 235 -6.79 20.19 -6.08
CA VAL A 235 -6.75 21.61 -5.68
C VAL A 235 -6.76 21.78 -4.16
N ALA A 236 -7.57 20.98 -3.44
CA ALA A 236 -7.78 21.12 -2.00
C ALA A 236 -6.67 20.47 -1.18
N LEU A 237 -6.16 19.30 -1.58
CA LEU A 237 -5.19 18.54 -0.79
C LEU A 237 -3.85 19.31 -0.62
N PRO A 238 -3.23 19.88 -1.67
CA PRO A 238 -1.99 20.65 -1.50
C PRO A 238 -2.19 21.89 -0.64
N ARG A 239 -3.37 22.52 -0.69
CA ARG A 239 -3.68 23.68 0.18
C ARG A 239 -3.88 23.27 1.63
N LEU A 240 -4.57 22.15 1.86
CA LEU A 240 -4.89 21.67 3.20
C LEU A 240 -3.66 21.14 3.94
N LEU A 241 -2.70 20.56 3.21
CA LEU A 241 -1.46 20.01 3.76
C LEU A 241 -0.35 21.05 3.97
N ARG A 242 -0.47 22.27 3.43
CA ARG A 242 0.54 23.33 3.64
C ARG A 242 0.61 23.73 5.11
N GLY A 243 1.79 23.67 5.71
CA GLY A 243 2.01 24.05 7.11
C GLY A 243 1.22 23.16 8.08
N LEU A 244 1.11 21.88 7.77
CA LEU A 244 0.60 20.88 8.70
C LEU A 244 1.79 20.18 9.35
N GLU A 245 2.01 20.44 10.63
CA GLU A 245 2.92 19.65 11.45
C GLU A 245 2.19 18.36 11.84
N LEU A 246 2.74 17.22 11.41
CA LEU A 246 2.25 15.93 11.85
C LEU A 246 2.73 15.73 13.30
N PRO A 247 1.85 15.25 14.21
CA PRO A 247 2.31 14.87 15.53
C PRO A 247 3.40 13.80 15.39
N GLU A 248 4.49 13.93 16.12
CA GLU A 248 5.51 12.88 16.21
C GLU A 248 4.86 11.63 16.80
N GLU A 249 4.96 10.51 16.10
CA GLU A 249 4.48 9.21 16.56
C GLU A 249 5.47 8.66 17.61
N GLU A 250 5.50 9.27 18.79
CA GLU A 250 6.38 8.91 19.91
C GLU A 250 6.28 7.40 20.25
N ASP A 251 5.09 6.81 20.11
CA ASP A 251 4.83 5.39 20.37
C ASP A 251 5.47 4.43 19.36
N GLU A 252 5.68 4.85 18.11
CA GLU A 252 6.31 4.02 17.07
C GLU A 252 7.83 4.10 17.17
N GLN A 253 8.36 5.30 17.41
CA GLN A 253 9.78 5.54 17.67
C GLN A 253 10.26 4.74 18.89
N LEU A 254 9.50 4.75 19.99
CA LEU A 254 9.84 3.96 21.18
C LEU A 254 9.89 2.45 20.88
N LYS A 255 8.97 1.93 20.04
CA LYS A 255 8.98 0.51 19.64
C LYS A 255 10.14 0.17 18.73
N GLU A 256 10.47 1.06 17.79
CA GLU A 256 11.66 0.92 16.94
C GLU A 256 12.94 0.92 17.77
N ASP A 257 13.06 1.85 18.71
CA ASP A 257 14.21 1.96 19.61
C ASP A 257 14.39 0.72 20.47
N LEU A 258 13.31 0.21 21.06
CA LEU A 258 13.32 -1.05 21.80
C LEU A 258 13.71 -2.24 20.91
N ALA A 259 13.21 -2.30 19.67
CA ALA A 259 13.56 -3.35 18.72
C ALA A 259 15.04 -3.27 18.29
N VAL A 260 15.56 -2.06 18.07
CA VAL A 260 16.96 -1.80 17.73
C VAL A 260 17.87 -2.15 18.90
N LYS A 261 17.49 -1.82 20.14
CA LYS A 261 18.23 -2.22 21.35
C LYS A 261 18.30 -3.74 21.47
N ALA A 262 17.16 -4.42 21.41
CA ALA A 262 17.09 -5.89 21.50
C ALA A 262 17.88 -6.59 20.38
N ALA A 263 17.74 -6.13 19.13
CA ALA A 263 18.47 -6.68 18.00
C ALA A 263 19.98 -6.46 18.09
N SER A 264 20.41 -5.27 18.55
CA SER A 264 21.83 -4.95 18.71
C SER A 264 22.48 -5.75 19.85
N GLN A 265 21.76 -5.96 20.96
CA GLN A 265 22.19 -6.83 22.06
C GLN A 265 22.34 -8.28 21.59
N ALA A 266 21.32 -8.83 20.91
CA ALA A 266 21.38 -10.18 20.36
C ALA A 266 22.55 -10.35 19.36
N ALA A 267 22.81 -9.33 18.54
CA ALA A 267 23.94 -9.33 17.62
C ALA A 267 25.31 -9.35 18.36
N LEU A 268 25.46 -8.58 19.43
CA LEU A 268 26.67 -8.57 20.25
C LEU A 268 26.92 -9.94 20.91
N GLU A 269 25.87 -10.57 21.46
CA GLU A 269 25.97 -11.92 22.00
C GLU A 269 26.37 -12.95 20.94
N ALA A 270 25.81 -12.85 19.74
CA ALA A 270 26.13 -13.76 18.64
C ALA A 270 27.58 -13.60 18.18
N VAL A 271 28.08 -12.36 18.09
CA VAL A 271 29.48 -12.04 17.74
C VAL A 271 30.41 -12.59 18.82
N GLU A 272 30.08 -12.42 20.10
CA GLU A 272 30.89 -12.91 21.21
C GLU A 272 30.95 -14.45 21.24
N LYS A 273 29.80 -15.13 21.06
CA LYS A 273 29.75 -16.60 20.94
C LYS A 273 30.59 -17.10 19.76
N LEU A 274 30.56 -16.40 18.62
CA LEU A 274 31.36 -16.75 17.46
C LEU A 274 32.85 -16.49 17.69
N ARG A 275 33.20 -15.38 18.35
CA ARG A 275 34.57 -15.03 18.73
C ARG A 275 35.18 -16.14 19.59
N GLN A 276 34.48 -16.58 20.64
CA GLN A 276 34.94 -17.66 21.52
C GLN A 276 35.24 -18.95 20.73
N ARG A 277 34.32 -19.37 19.84
CA ARG A 277 34.51 -20.56 19.00
C ARG A 277 35.69 -20.48 18.03
N LEU A 278 35.97 -19.30 17.47
CA LEU A 278 37.04 -19.12 16.47
C LEU A 278 38.41 -18.85 17.10
N VAL A 279 38.45 -18.34 18.33
CA VAL A 279 39.69 -18.08 19.08
C VAL A 279 40.25 -19.36 19.69
N ASP A 280 39.39 -20.30 20.11
CA ASP A 280 39.82 -21.58 20.67
C ASP A 280 40.53 -22.46 19.62
N GLY A 281 41.86 -22.53 19.70
CA GLY A 281 42.70 -23.43 18.91
C GLY A 281 43.18 -22.89 17.56
N SER A 282 42.95 -21.62 17.22
CA SER A 282 43.37 -21.07 15.93
C SER A 282 44.68 -20.27 15.97
N LYS A 283 45.50 -20.40 14.91
CA LYS A 283 46.69 -19.55 14.68
C LYS A 283 46.36 -18.09 14.34
N HIS A 284 45.08 -17.75 14.18
CA HIS A 284 44.61 -16.44 13.74
C HIS A 284 43.76 -15.73 14.79
N ALA A 285 43.91 -16.11 16.07
CA ALA A 285 43.17 -15.54 17.19
C ALA A 285 43.16 -14.00 17.19
N GLU A 286 44.30 -13.36 16.90
CA GLU A 286 44.39 -11.88 16.81
C GLU A 286 43.49 -11.30 15.70
N ARG A 287 43.45 -11.92 14.52
CA ARG A 287 42.61 -11.46 13.39
C ARG A 287 41.12 -11.63 13.70
N TYR A 288 40.75 -12.74 14.36
CA TYR A 288 39.36 -12.96 14.76
C TYR A 288 38.93 -12.01 15.87
N ASN A 289 39.80 -11.70 16.83
CA ASN A 289 39.53 -10.68 17.84
C ASN A 289 39.38 -9.28 17.22
N ALA A 290 40.25 -8.90 16.27
CA ALA A 290 40.14 -7.63 15.56
C ALA A 290 38.83 -7.52 14.77
N ALA A 291 38.45 -8.57 14.04
CA ALA A 291 37.20 -8.62 13.29
C ALA A 291 35.97 -8.56 14.22
N ALA A 292 35.98 -9.32 15.33
CA ALA A 292 34.90 -9.30 16.32
C ALA A 292 34.75 -7.91 16.96
N ASN A 293 35.85 -7.24 17.28
CA ASN A 293 35.84 -5.88 17.83
C ASN A 293 35.28 -4.87 16.82
N GLN A 294 35.67 -4.95 15.55
CA GLN A 294 35.17 -4.05 14.51
C GLN A 294 33.65 -4.20 14.32
N VAL A 295 33.14 -5.44 14.33
CA VAL A 295 31.70 -5.70 14.23
C VAL A 295 30.98 -5.25 15.52
N SER A 296 31.54 -5.53 16.69
CA SER A 296 30.95 -5.15 17.98
C SER A 296 30.84 -3.64 18.13
N GLN A 297 31.87 -2.88 17.74
CA GLN A 297 31.82 -1.41 17.75
C GLN A 297 30.66 -0.85 16.92
N ARG A 298 30.30 -1.50 15.81
CA ARG A 298 29.18 -1.07 14.98
C ARG A 298 27.84 -1.18 15.72
N TYR A 299 27.63 -2.26 16.46
CA TYR A 299 26.39 -2.46 17.23
C TYR A 299 26.38 -1.64 18.53
N GLN A 300 27.53 -1.46 19.18
CA GLN A 300 27.67 -0.56 20.33
C GLN A 300 27.35 0.89 19.97
N ARG A 301 27.81 1.38 18.80
CA ARG A 301 27.44 2.72 18.31
C ARG A 301 25.95 2.86 18.06
N LYS A 302 25.27 1.80 17.58
CA LYS A 302 23.80 1.82 17.42
C LYS A 302 23.11 1.94 18.77
N LEU A 303 23.52 1.15 19.76
CA LEU A 303 22.99 1.23 21.12
C LEU A 303 23.19 2.63 21.72
N GLY A 304 24.41 3.15 21.62
CA GLY A 304 24.72 4.49 22.13
C GLY A 304 23.93 5.60 21.42
N ALA A 305 23.60 5.45 20.14
CA ALA A 305 22.75 6.41 19.44
C ALA A 305 21.31 6.39 19.96
N VAL A 306 20.76 5.22 20.28
CA VAL A 306 19.42 5.11 20.88
C VAL A 306 19.42 5.65 22.32
N ASP A 307 20.44 5.31 23.13
CA ASP A 307 20.55 5.83 24.50
C ASP A 307 20.72 7.36 24.52
N MET A 308 21.45 7.92 23.55
CA MET A 308 21.58 9.35 23.37
C MET A 308 20.24 10.00 22.96
N ALA A 309 19.48 9.37 22.06
CA ALA A 309 18.15 9.84 21.67
C ALA A 309 17.14 9.82 22.84
N GLU A 310 17.26 8.85 23.75
CA GLU A 310 16.42 8.77 24.96
C GLU A 310 16.80 9.81 26.02
N THR A 311 18.08 10.19 26.10
CA THR A 311 18.58 11.12 27.12
C THR A 311 18.47 12.58 26.69
N ASP A 312 18.83 12.88 25.44
CA ASP A 312 18.79 14.22 24.85
C ASP A 312 18.44 14.13 23.34
N PRO A 313 17.14 14.26 22.99
CA PRO A 313 16.67 14.13 21.62
C PRO A 313 17.21 15.23 20.69
N GLU A 314 17.39 16.46 21.21
CA GLU A 314 17.90 17.58 20.42
C GLU A 314 19.38 17.36 20.07
N GLU A 315 20.18 16.92 21.04
CA GLU A 315 21.59 16.61 20.81
C GLU A 315 21.75 15.39 19.88
N ALA A 316 20.91 14.36 20.04
CA ALA A 316 20.87 13.19 19.16
C ALA A 316 20.59 13.58 17.70
N GLY A 317 19.61 14.45 17.48
CA GLY A 317 19.28 14.99 16.15
C GLY A 317 20.43 15.79 15.55
N ALA A 318 21.08 16.65 16.33
CA ALA A 318 22.24 17.43 15.89
C ALA A 318 23.44 16.54 15.53
N TYR A 319 23.72 15.53 16.35
CA TYR A 319 24.77 14.54 16.10
C TYR A 319 24.50 13.76 14.82
N GLU A 320 23.27 13.28 14.60
CA GLU A 320 22.92 12.53 13.39
C GLU A 320 23.06 13.38 12.12
N GLN A 321 22.63 14.65 12.17
CA GLN A 321 22.80 15.59 11.07
C GLN A 321 24.28 15.82 10.73
N ALA A 322 25.12 16.04 11.74
CA ALA A 322 26.57 16.17 11.55
C ALA A 322 27.16 14.91 10.90
N LEU A 323 26.75 13.73 11.38
CA LEU A 323 27.23 12.44 10.89
C LEU A 323 26.85 12.20 9.42
N ARG A 324 25.64 12.61 9.01
CA ARG A 324 25.20 12.59 7.60
C ARG A 324 26.06 13.50 6.73
N GLN A 325 26.37 14.72 7.19
CA GLN A 325 27.21 15.66 6.44
C GLN A 325 28.63 15.13 6.24
N PHE A 326 29.27 14.62 7.31
CA PHE A 326 30.61 14.03 7.21
C PHE A 326 30.65 12.79 6.30
N ARG A 327 29.65 11.91 6.37
CA ARG A 327 29.55 10.76 5.46
C ARG A 327 29.40 11.18 4.01
N HIS A 328 28.56 12.18 3.73
CA HIS A 328 28.38 12.69 2.38
C HIS A 328 29.69 13.27 1.83
N ALA A 329 30.42 14.05 2.63
CA ALA A 329 31.72 14.58 2.24
C ALA A 329 32.74 13.47 1.92
N ALA A 330 32.80 12.42 2.76
CA ALA A 330 33.67 11.27 2.53
C ALA A 330 33.33 10.51 1.24
N LEU A 331 32.05 10.21 1.01
CA LEU A 331 31.58 9.50 -0.19
C LEU A 331 31.84 10.30 -1.47
N VAL A 332 31.66 11.63 -1.43
CA VAL A 332 31.98 12.50 -2.58
C VAL A 332 33.48 12.47 -2.87
N ALA A 333 34.33 12.49 -1.84
CA ALA A 333 35.77 12.39 -2.01
C ALA A 333 36.20 11.04 -2.60
N GLU A 334 35.70 9.93 -2.05
CA GLU A 334 35.95 8.57 -2.58
C GLU A 334 35.52 8.46 -4.05
N ARG A 335 34.30 8.91 -4.37
CA ARG A 335 33.78 8.92 -5.73
C ARG A 335 34.67 9.72 -6.67
N ASN A 336 35.10 10.92 -6.27
CA ASN A 336 35.93 11.79 -7.12
C ASN A 336 37.30 11.16 -7.38
N GLU A 337 37.87 10.42 -6.43
CA GLU A 337 39.13 9.72 -6.64
C GLU A 337 38.97 8.52 -7.58
N LEU A 338 37.87 7.77 -7.46
CA LEU A 338 37.55 6.69 -8.39
C LEU A 338 37.36 7.17 -9.83
N PHE A 339 36.85 8.39 -10.04
CA PHE A 339 36.71 8.97 -11.39
C PHE A 339 38.03 9.46 -12.00
N LYS A 340 39.10 9.58 -11.21
CA LYS A 340 40.44 9.94 -11.72
C LYS A 340 41.26 8.72 -12.15
N LEU A 341 40.88 7.52 -11.71
CA LEU A 341 41.51 6.24 -12.08
C LEU A 341 40.97 5.72 -13.41
#